data_AF-A0A1K1Q5A7-F1
#
_entry.id   AF-A0A1K1Q5A7-F1
#
_cell.length_a   1.000
_cell.length_b   1.000
_cell.length_c   1.000
_cell.angle_alpha   90.00
_cell.angle_beta   90.00
_cell.angle_gamma   90.00
#
_symmetry.space_group_name_H-M   'P 1'
#
loop_
_entity.id
_entity.type
_entity.pdbx_description
1 polymer ?
#
loop_
_entity_poly.entity_id
_entity_poly.type
_entity_poly.pdbx_seq_one_letter_code
_entity_poly.pdbx_strand_id
1 'polypeptide(L)' 'MKPTHTFQAEQIVAGYDHKTVVQGISLVIPSNQVSVIIGANACGKSTLR' A
#
# COMPACT_ATOMS: atom_id res chain seq x y z
N MET A 1 5.07 8.12 27.12
CA MET A 1 5.39 7.80 25.71
C MET A 1 4.11 7.93 24.90
N LYS A 2 4.14 8.58 23.73
CA LYS A 2 2.97 8.60 22.83
C LYS A 2 2.80 7.20 22.24
N PRO A 3 1.56 6.68 22.09
CA PRO A 3 1.33 5.41 21.40
C PRO A 3 1.85 5.50 19.96
N THR A 4 2.60 4.48 19.55
CA THR A 4 3.10 4.35 18.18
C THR A 4 2.01 3.73 17.33
N HIS A 5 1.52 4.46 16.33
CA HIS A 5 0.57 3.92 15.37
C HIS A 5 1.31 3.06 14.34
N THR A 6 0.86 1.82 14.18
CA THR A 6 1.33 0.92 13.13
C THR A 6 0.46 1.13 11.89
N PHE A 7 1.10 1.36 10.74
CA PHE A 7 0.43 1.42 9.45
C PHE A 7 0.91 0.25 8.60
N GLN A 8 0.04 -0.72 8.40
CA GLN A 8 0.36 -2.03 7.82
C GLN A 8 -0.81 -2.53 7.00
N ALA A 9 -0.50 -3.25 5.93
CA ALA A 9 -1.44 -3.98 5.12
C ALA A 9 -0.86 -5.36 4.77
N GLU A 10 -1.70 -6.39 4.77
CA GLU A 10 -1.31 -7.77 4.50
C GLU A 10 -2.15 -8.35 3.37
N GLN A 11 -1.47 -8.99 2.41
CA GLN A 11 -2.08 -9.74 1.31
C GLN A 11 -3.20 -8.99 0.58
N ILE A 12 -3.06 -7.68 0.39
CA ILE A 12 -4.05 -6.83 -0.25
C ILE A 12 -4.26 -7.30 -1.70
N VAL A 13 -5.53 -7.50 -2.03
CA VAL A 13 -6.02 -7.64 -3.40
C VAL A 13 -7.01 -6.52 -3.64
N ALA A 14 -6.74 -5.68 -4.64
CA ALA A 14 -7.60 -4.55 -4.97
C ALA A 14 -7.60 -4.26 -6.47
N GLY A 15 -8.69 -3.69 -6.95
CA GLY A 15 -8.93 -3.47 -8.36
C GLY A 15 -10.22 -2.69 -8.61
N TYR A 16 -10.59 -2.55 -9.88
CA TYR A 16 -11.81 -1.88 -10.32
C TYR A 16 -12.62 -2.84 -11.17
N ASP A 17 -13.94 -2.81 -11.01
CA ASP A 17 -14.89 -3.74 -11.66
C ASP A 17 -14.40 -5.21 -11.55
N HIS A 18 -14.12 -5.83 -12.70
CA HIS A 18 -13.63 -7.20 -12.80
C HIS A 18 -12.12 -7.31 -13.02
N LYS A 19 -11.37 -6.21 -12.82
CA LYS A 19 -9.93 -6.15 -13.05
C LYS A 19 -9.16 -5.96 -11.75
N THR A 20 -8.42 -6.98 -11.36
CA THR A 20 -7.41 -6.90 -10.30
C THR A 20 -6.25 -6.01 -10.76
N VAL A 21 -5.87 -5.05 -9.92
CA VAL A 21 -4.75 -4.12 -10.17
C VAL A 21 -3.56 -4.45 -9.26
N VAL A 22 -3.82 -4.82 -8.02
CA VAL A 22 -2.82 -5.32 -7.06
C VAL A 22 -3.27 -6.63 -6.46
N GLN A 23 -2.34 -7.55 -6.26
CA GLN A 23 -2.63 -8.90 -5.76
C GLN A 23 -1.53 -9.36 -4.81
N GLY A 24 -1.92 -9.73 -3.58
CA GLY A 24 -1.01 -10.29 -2.58
C GLY A 24 0.02 -9.30 -2.04
N ILE A 25 -0.24 -8.00 -2.09
CA ILE A 25 0.71 -6.99 -1.62
C ILE A 25 0.65 -6.91 -0.09
N SER A 26 1.81 -7.01 0.56
CA SER A 26 1.97 -6.74 1.99
C SER A 26 2.99 -5.63 2.18
N LEU A 27 2.70 -4.66 3.05
CA LEU A 27 3.58 -3.52 3.31
C LEU A 27 3.45 -3.03 4.75
N VAL A 28 4.52 -2.41 5.25
CA VAL A 28 4.56 -1.71 6.53
C VAL A 28 5.16 -0.33 6.28
N ILE A 29 4.51 0.71 6.79
CA ILE A 29 5.03 2.08 6.80
C ILE A 29 5.58 2.36 8.19
N PRO A 30 6.91 2.55 8.35
CA PRO A 30 7.51 2.82 9.65
C PRO A 30 6.97 4.10 10.26
N SER A 31 6.66 4.05 11.55
CA SER A 31 6.15 5.21 12.28
C SER A 31 7.16 6.36 12.27
N ASN A 32 6.67 7.59 12.14
CA ASN A 32 7.48 8.81 12.08
C ASN A 32 8.45 8.86 10.88
N GLN A 33 8.21 8.11 9.82
CA GLN A 33 8.99 8.17 8.57
C GLN A 33 8.11 8.56 7.38
N VAL A 34 8.72 9.25 6.41
CA VAL A 34 8.10 9.53 5.11
C VAL A 34 8.40 8.36 4.17
N SER A 35 7.37 7.83 3.52
CA SER A 35 7.49 6.74 2.55
C SER A 35 6.96 7.18 1.18
N VAL A 36 7.62 6.72 0.11
CA VAL A 36 7.25 7.05 -1.27
C VAL A 36 7.01 5.76 -2.06
N ILE A 37 5.85 5.66 -2.69
CA ILE A 37 5.53 4.56 -3.62
C ILE A 37 5.94 5.00 -5.03
N ILE A 38 6.90 4.27 -5.62
CA ILE A 38 7.43 4.53 -6.97
C ILE A 38 7.13 3.37 -7.93
N GLY A 39 7.17 3.66 -9.23
CA GLY A 39 6.95 2.66 -10.28
C GLY A 39 6.34 3.26 -11.54
N ALA A 40 6.41 2.52 -12.64
CA ALA A 40 5.91 2.92 -13.96
C ALA A 40 4.41 3.28 -13.94
N ASN A 41 3.94 4.02 -14.96
CA ASN A 41 2.51 4.33 -15.09
C ASN A 41 1.67 3.04 -15.11
N ALA A 42 0.46 3.10 -14.53
CA ALA A 42 -0.46 1.98 -14.40
C ALA A 42 0.00 0.78 -13.52
N CYS A 43 1.11 0.87 -12.78
CA CYS A 43 1.57 -0.23 -11.91
C CYS A 43 0.83 -0.35 -10.56
N GLY A 44 -0.36 0.25 -10.41
CA GLY A 44 -1.18 0.11 -9.19
C GLY A 44 -0.87 1.03 -8.01
N LYS A 45 0.03 2.02 -8.15
CA LYS A 45 0.41 2.95 -7.06
C LYS A 45 -0.78 3.71 -6.46
N SER A 46 -1.65 4.28 -7.30
CA SER A 46 -2.83 5.01 -6.84
C SER A 46 -3.88 4.08 -6.24
N THR A 47 -3.84 2.79 -6.58
CA THR A 47 -4.71 1.77 -6.00
C THR A 47 -4.23 1.32 -4.62
N LEU A 48 -2.93 1.46 -4.31
CA LEU A 48 -2.36 1.21 -2.98
C LEU A 48 -2.41 2.42 -2.02
N ARG A 49 -2.83 3.58 -2.52
CA ARG A 49 -2.76 4.85 -1.79
C ARG A 49 -3.99 5.10 -0.92
#